data_AF-A0A7C2Y5W4-F1
#
_entry.id   AF-A0A7C2Y5W4-F1
#
_cell.length_a   1.000
_cell.length_b   1.000
_cell.length_c   1.000
_cell.angle_alpha   90.00
_cell.angle_beta   90.00
_cell.angle_gamma   90.00
#
_symmetry.space_group_name_H-M   'P 1'
#
loop_
_entity.id
_entity.type
_entity.pdbx_description
1 polymer ?
#
loop_
_entity_poly.entity_id
_entity_poly.type
_entity_poly.pdbx_seq_one_letter_code
_entity_poly.pdbx_strand_id
1 'polypeptide(L)'
;MKNVEKKRLAILSALLVILAIIWLRDVGSDSEGTALRRPNQTHSTGGHRVARSSAPTSDGRPLVEEGFRPLPLFALEEQARRVAVEAGRNIFVYYVPPAPALPKEPAGPPPTIRVTSLSPESVYARTGDFVLHVRGERFPEDARIVVNGQEQPTERVSPTELKATIGRQWISAPGKLTILVRNDRGEFSAPMTLAVLEPPTPEYKYVGRIDDLVFLASGEARYAVRV
;
A
#
# COMPACT_ATOMS: atom_id res chain seq x y z
N MET A 1 -46.70 1.81 31.66
CA MET A 1 -45.54 1.08 31.06
C MET A 1 -45.89 0.18 29.88
N LYS A 2 -47.08 -0.44 29.79
CA LYS A 2 -47.48 -1.38 28.71
C LYS A 2 -47.50 -0.80 27.27
N ASN A 3 -47.69 0.51 27.11
CA ASN A 3 -47.76 1.14 25.78
C ASN A 3 -46.38 1.39 25.14
N VAL A 4 -45.31 1.45 25.95
CA VAL A 4 -43.94 1.67 25.45
C VAL A 4 -43.38 0.38 24.85
N GLU A 5 -43.65 -0.77 25.48
CA GLU A 5 -43.21 -2.06 24.96
C GLU A 5 -43.90 -2.45 23.65
N LYS A 6 -45.22 -2.18 23.52
CA LYS A 6 -45.93 -2.38 22.25
C LYS A 6 -45.35 -1.54 21.11
N LYS A 7 -44.97 -0.28 21.40
CA LYS A 7 -44.32 0.60 20.41
C LYS A 7 -42.92 0.10 20.03
N ARG A 8 -42.13 -0.37 21.00
CA ARG A 8 -40.80 -0.96 20.76
C ARG A 8 -40.88 -2.25 19.94
N LEU A 9 -41.86 -3.11 20.23
CA LEU A 9 -42.10 -4.36 19.50
C LEU A 9 -42.55 -4.09 18.05
N ALA A 10 -43.40 -3.09 17.83
CA ALA A 10 -43.80 -2.67 16.49
C ALA A 10 -42.61 -2.16 15.66
N ILE A 11 -41.74 -1.34 16.25
CA ILE A 11 -40.54 -0.82 15.60
C ILE A 11 -39.55 -1.95 15.25
N LEU A 12 -39.35 -2.89 16.17
CA LEU A 12 -38.50 -4.06 15.93
C LEU A 12 -39.04 -4.95 14.80
N SER A 13 -40.36 -5.17 14.75
CA SER A 13 -40.98 -5.97 13.67
C SER A 13 -40.83 -5.30 12.30
N ALA A 14 -40.97 -3.98 12.22
CA ALA A 14 -40.78 -3.23 10.97
C ALA A 14 -39.32 -3.28 10.48
N LEU A 15 -38.36 -3.15 11.40
CA LEU A 15 -36.93 -3.28 11.07
C LEU A 15 -36.57 -4.68 10.55
N LEU A 16 -37.14 -5.73 11.13
CA LEU A 16 -36.88 -7.11 10.71
C LEU A 16 -37.45 -7.39 9.31
N VAL A 17 -38.64 -6.86 8.99
CA VAL A 17 -39.23 -6.98 7.65
C VAL A 17 -38.39 -6.24 6.60
N ILE A 18 -37.89 -5.04 6.92
CA ILE A 18 -37.01 -4.29 6.01
C ILE A 18 -35.70 -5.05 5.79
N LEU A 19 -35.11 -5.61 6.85
CA LEU A 19 -33.89 -6.42 6.75
C LEU A 19 -34.13 -7.69 5.91
N ALA A 20 -35.28 -8.35 6.05
CA ALA A 20 -35.65 -9.52 5.25
C ALA A 20 -35.83 -9.16 3.77
N ILE A 21 -36.39 -7.99 3.44
CA ILE A 21 -36.52 -7.51 2.06
C ILE A 21 -35.15 -7.21 1.43
N ILE A 22 -34.23 -6.64 2.20
CA ILE A 22 -32.85 -6.39 1.75
C ILE A 22 -32.13 -7.72 1.50
N TRP A 23 -32.30 -8.70 2.39
CA TRP A 23 -31.71 -10.03 2.22
C TRP A 23 -32.31 -10.80 1.03
N LEU A 24 -33.61 -10.63 0.76
CA LEU A 24 -34.29 -11.28 -0.36
C LEU A 24 -33.94 -10.66 -1.72
N ARG A 25 -33.37 -9.45 -1.75
CA ARG A 25 -32.96 -8.77 -2.99
C ARG A 25 -31.53 -9.11 -3.44
N ASP A 26 -30.72 -9.68 -2.54
CA ASP A 26 -29.30 -10.02 -2.79
C ASP A 26 -29.05 -11.52 -3.01
N VAL A 27 -29.99 -12.40 -2.62
CA VAL A 27 -29.94 -13.85 -2.91
C VAL A 27 -30.62 -14.13 -4.26
N GLY A 28 -29.87 -13.94 -5.35
CA GLY A 28 -30.39 -14.23 -6.69
C GLY A 28 -29.44 -13.86 -7.83
N SER A 29 -28.21 -14.37 -7.84
CA SER A 29 -27.32 -14.29 -9.00
C SER A 29 -26.24 -15.37 -8.94
N ASP A 30 -26.64 -16.64 -8.99
CA ASP A 30 -25.72 -17.73 -9.35
C ASP A 30 -26.44 -18.69 -10.30
N SER A 31 -26.06 -18.63 -11.58
CA SER A 31 -26.06 -19.80 -12.49
C SER A 31 -25.38 -19.49 -13.82
N GLU A 32 -24.21 -20.13 -13.99
CA GLU A 32 -23.72 -20.88 -15.15
C GLU A 32 -23.43 -20.23 -16.53
N GLY A 33 -22.26 -20.61 -17.06
CA GLY A 33 -21.82 -20.35 -18.44
C GLY A 33 -20.54 -21.11 -18.79
N THR A 34 -20.66 -22.43 -18.93
CA THR A 34 -19.65 -23.44 -19.26
C THR A 34 -18.93 -23.26 -20.59
N ALA A 35 -17.70 -23.80 -20.62
CA ALA A 35 -16.73 -23.83 -21.70
C ALA A 35 -17.14 -24.57 -22.98
N LEU A 36 -16.64 -24.08 -24.13
CA LEU A 36 -16.49 -24.83 -25.38
C LEU A 36 -15.11 -24.58 -26.01
N ARG A 37 -14.16 -25.45 -25.64
CA ARG A 37 -13.22 -26.24 -26.45
C ARG A 37 -12.91 -25.82 -27.91
N ARG A 38 -11.59 -25.95 -28.24
CA ARG A 38 -10.88 -26.42 -29.48
C ARG A 38 -10.07 -25.37 -30.31
N PRO A 39 -9.06 -25.78 -31.11
CA PRO A 39 -7.66 -26.01 -30.71
C PRO A 39 -6.59 -25.26 -31.56
N ASN A 40 -5.32 -25.42 -31.16
CA ASN A 40 -4.05 -25.19 -31.88
C ASN A 40 -4.12 -25.02 -33.41
N GLN A 41 -3.49 -23.95 -33.92
CA GLN A 41 -2.72 -24.00 -35.17
C GLN A 41 -1.44 -23.16 -35.06
N THR A 42 -0.35 -23.80 -35.46
CA THR A 42 0.99 -23.27 -35.69
C THR A 42 1.08 -22.55 -37.03
N HIS A 43 1.97 -21.56 -37.09
CA HIS A 43 2.96 -21.26 -38.15
C HIS A 43 3.05 -19.79 -38.59
N SER A 44 4.32 -19.39 -38.73
CA SER A 44 4.89 -18.46 -39.71
C SER A 44 5.26 -17.05 -39.23
N THR A 45 6.47 -16.98 -38.66
CA THR A 45 7.65 -16.33 -39.24
C THR A 45 7.45 -15.22 -40.29
N GLY A 46 7.96 -14.03 -39.97
CA GLY A 46 8.36 -12.98 -40.91
C GLY A 46 9.19 -11.93 -40.14
N GLY A 47 10.43 -11.59 -40.47
CA GLY A 47 11.26 -12.01 -41.59
C GLY A 47 12.68 -11.45 -41.50
N HIS A 48 13.25 -11.23 -42.69
CA HIS A 48 14.57 -10.68 -43.06
C HIS A 48 15.62 -11.71 -43.48
N ARG A 49 15.63 -12.01 -44.80
CA ARG A 49 16.90 -12.02 -45.55
C ARG A 49 16.67 -11.77 -47.03
N VAL A 50 17.27 -10.70 -47.52
CA VAL A 50 17.47 -10.37 -48.93
C VAL A 50 18.56 -11.30 -49.48
N ALA A 51 18.30 -11.98 -50.59
CA ALA A 51 19.34 -12.43 -51.52
C ALA A 51 18.71 -12.75 -52.88
N ARG A 52 18.88 -11.82 -53.81
CA ARG A 52 18.59 -11.96 -55.24
C ARG A 52 19.71 -12.80 -55.85
N SER A 53 19.38 -13.85 -56.60
CA SER A 53 20.37 -14.64 -57.34
C SER A 53 20.86 -13.89 -58.57
N SER A 54 22.17 -13.83 -58.75
CA SER A 54 22.79 -13.77 -60.08
C SER A 54 24.21 -14.34 -59.97
N ALA A 55 24.44 -15.41 -60.74
CA ALA A 55 25.67 -16.17 -60.83
C ALA A 55 26.89 -15.32 -61.26
N PRO A 56 28.12 -15.73 -60.90
CA PRO A 56 29.33 -15.30 -61.60
C PRO A 56 29.73 -16.32 -62.67
N THR A 57 29.96 -15.80 -63.88
CA THR A 57 30.54 -16.48 -65.03
C THR A 57 32.04 -16.75 -64.84
N SER A 58 32.50 -17.84 -65.46
CA SER A 58 33.85 -18.39 -65.67
C SER A 58 35.08 -17.50 -65.42
N ASP A 59 36.10 -18.03 -64.73
CA ASP A 59 37.34 -18.51 -65.37
C ASP A 59 38.42 -18.99 -64.36
N GLY A 60 38.97 -20.19 -64.62
CA GLY A 60 40.38 -20.60 -64.43
C GLY A 60 41.03 -20.62 -63.04
N ARG A 61 41.23 -21.83 -62.47
CA ARG A 61 42.53 -22.47 -62.07
C ARG A 61 42.32 -23.63 -61.07
N PRO A 62 43.11 -24.73 -61.12
CA PRO A 62 42.76 -26.00 -60.48
C PRO A 62 43.09 -26.04 -58.98
N LEU A 63 42.28 -26.80 -58.24
CA LEU A 63 42.45 -27.20 -56.85
C LEU A 63 43.72 -28.03 -56.69
N VAL A 64 44.66 -27.57 -55.86
CA VAL A 64 45.77 -28.39 -55.37
C VAL A 64 45.30 -29.06 -54.08
N GLU A 65 45.38 -30.39 -54.06
CA GLU A 65 45.18 -31.23 -52.89
C GLU A 65 46.04 -30.76 -51.70
N GLU A 66 45.40 -30.39 -50.58
CA GLU A 66 46.06 -30.39 -49.28
C GLU A 66 45.48 -31.55 -48.45
N GLY A 67 46.31 -32.59 -48.30
CA GLY A 67 45.97 -33.82 -47.60
C GLY A 67 45.53 -33.61 -46.15
N PHE A 68 44.65 -34.50 -45.70
CA PHE A 68 44.21 -34.63 -44.32
C PHE A 68 45.42 -34.70 -43.37
N ARG A 69 45.68 -33.61 -42.63
CA ARG A 69 46.61 -33.63 -41.49
C ARG A 69 45.81 -33.98 -40.24
N PRO A 70 46.08 -35.11 -39.55
CA PRO A 70 45.38 -35.40 -38.30
C PRO A 70 45.72 -34.30 -37.28
N LEU A 71 44.68 -33.76 -36.65
CA LEU A 71 44.85 -32.77 -35.59
C LEU A 71 45.77 -33.36 -34.51
N PRO A 72 46.83 -32.66 -34.11
CA PRO A 72 47.73 -33.16 -33.10
C PRO A 72 47.02 -33.29 -31.75
N LEU A 73 47.35 -34.34 -30.99
CA LEU A 73 46.67 -34.69 -29.72
C LEU A 73 46.69 -33.55 -28.68
N PHE A 74 47.69 -32.67 -28.74
CA PHE A 74 47.76 -31.48 -27.87
C PHE A 74 46.65 -30.45 -28.13
N ALA A 75 46.06 -30.44 -29.33
CA ALA A 75 44.91 -29.58 -29.62
C ALA A 75 43.63 -30.05 -28.89
N LEU A 76 43.45 -31.36 -28.72
CA LEU A 76 42.32 -31.94 -27.98
C LEU A 76 42.42 -31.66 -26.48
N GLU A 77 43.62 -31.63 -25.92
CA GLU A 77 43.83 -31.37 -24.49
C GLU A 77 43.59 -29.89 -24.12
N GLU A 78 43.94 -28.97 -25.02
CA GLU A 78 43.61 -27.54 -24.87
C GLU A 78 42.10 -27.30 -24.98
N GLN A 79 41.41 -28.03 -25.87
CA GLN A 79 39.95 -28.06 -25.94
C GLN A 79 39.34 -28.61 -24.65
N ALA A 80 39.89 -29.69 -24.10
CA ALA A 80 39.41 -30.30 -22.85
C ALA A 80 39.59 -29.37 -21.63
N ARG A 81 40.70 -28.61 -21.56
CA ARG A 81 40.87 -27.56 -20.54
C ARG A 81 39.87 -26.42 -20.69
N ARG A 82 39.53 -26.02 -21.92
CA ARG A 82 38.50 -24.99 -22.16
C ARG A 82 37.10 -25.48 -21.76
N VAL A 83 36.79 -26.75 -21.98
CA VAL A 83 35.52 -27.38 -21.55
C VAL A 83 35.42 -27.46 -20.02
N ALA A 84 36.53 -27.74 -19.32
CA ALA A 84 36.52 -27.80 -17.85
C ALA A 84 36.22 -26.44 -17.19
N VAL A 85 36.62 -25.33 -17.82
CA VAL A 85 36.31 -23.96 -17.34
C VAL A 85 34.86 -23.57 -17.62
N GLU A 86 34.21 -24.16 -18.62
CA GLU A 86 32.79 -23.90 -18.94
C GLU A 86 31.79 -24.73 -18.14
N ALA A 87 32.22 -25.79 -17.45
CA ALA A 87 31.33 -26.64 -16.66
C ALA A 87 30.63 -25.92 -15.48
N GLY A 88 31.10 -24.71 -15.12
CA GLY A 88 30.47 -23.84 -14.11
C GLY A 88 29.61 -22.71 -14.70
N ARG A 89 29.51 -22.55 -16.02
CA ARG A 89 28.54 -21.62 -16.61
C ARG A 89 27.18 -22.29 -16.55
N ASN A 90 26.37 -21.85 -15.60
CA ASN A 90 24.93 -22.08 -15.65
C ASN A 90 24.38 -21.45 -16.94
N ILE A 91 24.40 -22.19 -18.04
CA ILE A 91 23.73 -21.86 -19.31
C ILE A 91 22.21 -21.95 -19.15
N PHE A 92 21.76 -22.64 -18.10
CA PHE A 92 20.42 -22.55 -17.55
C PHE A 92 20.31 -21.33 -16.62
N VAL A 93 20.61 -20.15 -17.14
CA VAL A 93 20.03 -18.93 -16.55
C VAL A 93 18.56 -18.97 -16.93
N TYR A 94 17.73 -19.51 -16.05
CA TYR A 94 16.30 -19.28 -16.16
C TYR A 94 16.10 -17.78 -16.06
N TYR A 95 15.59 -17.17 -17.13
CA TYR A 95 15.01 -15.84 -17.03
C TYR A 95 13.94 -15.93 -15.94
N VAL A 96 14.22 -15.35 -14.78
CA VAL A 96 13.18 -15.02 -13.81
C VAL A 96 12.54 -13.77 -14.39
N PRO A 97 11.30 -13.85 -14.91
CA PRO A 97 10.62 -12.64 -15.34
C PRO A 97 10.64 -11.67 -14.16
N PRO A 98 11.02 -10.39 -14.38
CA PRO A 98 10.81 -9.40 -13.34
C PRO A 98 9.36 -9.54 -12.92
N ALA A 99 9.12 -9.68 -11.62
CA ALA A 99 7.78 -9.79 -11.08
C ALA A 99 6.92 -8.76 -11.82
N PRO A 100 5.77 -9.14 -12.41
CA PRO A 100 4.93 -8.19 -13.13
C PRO A 100 4.79 -6.99 -12.21
N ALA A 101 5.18 -5.81 -12.67
CA ALA A 101 5.02 -4.61 -11.89
C ALA A 101 3.56 -4.63 -11.44
N LEU A 102 3.33 -4.64 -10.12
CA LEU A 102 1.98 -4.45 -9.60
C LEU A 102 1.39 -3.32 -10.42
N PRO A 103 0.18 -3.47 -11.00
CA PRO A 103 -0.46 -2.38 -11.69
C PRO A 103 -0.26 -1.15 -10.83
N LYS A 104 0.39 -0.11 -11.34
CA LYS A 104 0.52 1.15 -10.62
C LYS A 104 -0.91 1.50 -10.26
N GLU A 105 -1.25 1.32 -9.00
CA GLU A 105 -2.62 1.45 -8.51
C GLU A 105 -3.15 2.75 -9.10
N PRO A 106 -4.30 2.73 -9.81
CA PRO A 106 -4.74 3.87 -10.61
C PRO A 106 -4.64 5.09 -9.72
N ALA A 107 -3.70 5.99 -10.04
CA ALA A 107 -3.51 7.18 -9.26
C ALA A 107 -4.86 7.88 -9.26
N GLY A 108 -5.45 8.02 -8.07
CA GLY A 108 -6.70 8.74 -7.91
C GLY A 108 -6.59 10.13 -8.53
N PRO A 109 -7.71 10.89 -8.60
CA PRO A 109 -7.67 12.25 -9.09
C PRO A 109 -6.51 13.04 -8.45
N PRO A 110 -5.84 13.95 -9.18
CA PRO A 110 -4.81 14.76 -8.54
C PRO A 110 -5.41 15.56 -7.38
N PRO A 111 -4.71 15.69 -6.23
CA PRO A 111 -5.21 16.44 -5.10
C PRO A 111 -5.41 17.90 -5.53
N THR A 112 -6.61 18.41 -5.29
CA THR A 112 -7.00 19.77 -5.69
C THR A 112 -6.84 20.75 -4.51
N ILE A 113 -7.05 20.27 -3.29
CA ILE A 113 -6.90 21.07 -2.07
C ILE A 113 -5.43 21.01 -1.61
N ARG A 114 -4.83 22.17 -1.34
CA ARG A 114 -3.45 22.26 -0.85
C ARG A 114 -3.42 22.41 0.66
N VAL A 115 -2.80 21.45 1.34
CA VAL A 115 -2.51 21.49 2.78
C VAL A 115 -1.00 21.64 2.93
N THR A 116 -0.57 22.58 3.77
CA THR A 116 0.84 22.95 3.95
C THR A 116 1.40 22.47 5.28
N SER A 117 0.64 22.56 6.37
CA SER A 117 1.10 22.10 7.69
C SER A 117 -0.05 21.66 8.61
N LEU A 118 0.29 20.83 9.58
CA LEU A 118 -0.56 20.45 10.70
C LEU A 118 -0.01 21.08 11.97
N SER A 119 -0.89 21.49 12.88
CA SER A 119 -0.48 21.95 14.20
C SER A 119 -1.50 21.44 15.22
N PRO A 120 -1.09 20.56 16.14
CA PRO A 120 0.24 19.94 16.27
C PRO A 120 0.57 18.91 15.15
N GLU A 121 1.86 18.68 14.89
CA GLU A 121 2.34 17.61 13.98
C GLU A 121 2.48 16.25 14.68
N SER A 122 2.60 16.27 16.01
CA SER A 122 2.65 15.08 16.84
C SER A 122 1.91 15.27 18.16
N VAL A 123 1.35 14.17 18.67
CA VAL A 123 0.61 14.14 19.94
C VAL A 123 0.96 12.86 20.69
N TYR A 124 0.90 12.88 22.01
CA TYR A 124 1.10 11.66 22.81
C TYR A 124 -0.18 10.82 22.85
N ALA A 125 -0.05 9.51 22.71
CA ALA A 125 -1.15 8.58 22.89
C ALA A 125 -1.73 8.68 24.32
N ARG A 126 -2.95 8.19 24.51
CA ARG A 126 -3.63 8.11 25.82
C ARG A 126 -3.78 9.48 26.50
N THR A 127 -3.71 10.56 25.73
CA THR A 127 -4.06 11.91 26.19
C THR A 127 -5.54 12.19 25.93
N GLY A 128 -6.01 13.35 26.37
CA GLY A 128 -7.38 13.80 26.13
C GLY A 128 -7.61 14.24 24.68
N ASP A 129 -8.80 14.76 24.41
CA ASP A 129 -9.12 15.35 23.12
C ASP A 129 -8.19 16.55 22.85
N PHE A 130 -7.85 16.76 21.58
CA PHE A 130 -7.02 17.89 21.17
C PHE A 130 -7.61 18.62 19.98
N VAL A 131 -7.18 19.85 19.78
CA VAL A 131 -7.59 20.67 18.63
C VAL A 131 -6.49 20.58 17.57
N LEU A 132 -6.87 20.13 16.39
CA LEU A 132 -6.02 20.10 15.21
C LEU A 132 -6.30 21.34 14.35
N HIS A 133 -5.25 22.10 14.09
CA HIS A 133 -5.22 23.17 13.11
C HIS A 133 -4.58 22.64 11.83
N VAL A 134 -5.31 22.75 10.72
CA VAL A 134 -4.84 22.36 9.39
C VAL A 134 -4.67 23.63 8.58
N ARG A 135 -3.44 23.91 8.15
CA ARG A 135 -3.11 25.09 7.34
C ARG A 135 -2.91 24.70 5.89
N GLY A 136 -3.30 25.59 4.99
CA GLY A 136 -3.26 25.32 3.57
C GLY A 136 -3.62 26.54 2.73
N GLU A 137 -4.03 26.29 1.50
CA GLU A 137 -4.40 27.33 0.54
C GLU A 137 -5.79 27.06 -0.04
N ARG A 138 -6.63 28.10 -0.06
CA ARG A 138 -7.95 28.11 -0.72
C ARG A 138 -8.86 26.96 -0.27
N PHE A 139 -9.02 26.77 1.03
CA PHE A 139 -10.00 25.84 1.56
C PHE A 139 -11.41 26.26 1.15
N PRO A 140 -12.18 25.38 0.49
CA PRO A 140 -13.57 25.64 0.15
C PRO A 140 -14.44 25.71 1.42
N GLU A 141 -15.64 26.27 1.31
CA GLU A 141 -16.45 26.52 2.49
C GLU A 141 -16.99 25.24 3.16
N ASP A 142 -17.16 24.20 2.36
CA ASP A 142 -17.61 22.87 2.75
C ASP A 142 -16.44 21.91 3.04
N ALA A 143 -15.23 22.44 3.28
CA ALA A 143 -14.07 21.62 3.62
C ALA A 143 -14.23 20.89 4.96
N ARG A 144 -14.01 19.58 4.94
CA ARG A 144 -14.05 18.67 6.10
C ARG A 144 -12.72 17.95 6.26
N ILE A 145 -12.25 17.88 7.49
CA ILE A 145 -11.09 17.08 7.88
C ILE A 145 -11.53 15.63 8.06
N VAL A 146 -10.75 14.72 7.49
CA VAL A 146 -10.92 13.27 7.53
C VAL A 146 -9.70 12.68 8.20
N VAL A 147 -9.92 11.88 9.24
CA VAL A 147 -8.89 11.19 10.00
C VAL A 147 -9.06 9.69 9.79
N ASN A 148 -8.04 9.02 9.24
CA ASN A 148 -8.07 7.60 8.90
C ASN A 148 -9.34 7.17 8.14
N GLY A 149 -9.83 8.02 7.24
CA GLY A 149 -11.04 7.79 6.45
C GLY A 149 -12.36 8.18 7.12
N GLN A 150 -12.35 8.63 8.38
CA GLN A 150 -13.54 9.11 9.08
C GLN A 150 -13.58 10.63 9.21
N GLU A 151 -14.68 11.23 8.80
CA GLU A 151 -14.88 12.68 8.94
C GLU A 151 -14.93 13.12 10.39
N GLN A 152 -14.31 14.25 10.66
CA GLN A 152 -14.35 14.93 11.95
C GLN A 152 -15.13 16.25 11.84
N PRO A 153 -15.81 16.68 12.91
CA PRO A 153 -16.40 18.02 12.98
C PRO A 153 -15.34 19.07 12.70
N THR A 154 -15.51 19.78 11.59
CA THR A 154 -14.55 20.74 11.07
C THR A 154 -15.17 22.13 11.01
N GLU A 155 -14.46 23.10 11.53
CA GLU A 155 -14.79 24.52 11.50
C GLU A 155 -13.75 25.22 10.61
N ARG A 156 -14.22 25.92 9.57
CA ARG A 156 -13.34 26.77 8.75
C ARG A 156 -13.13 28.09 9.47
N VAL A 157 -11.91 28.32 9.94
CA VAL A 157 -11.53 29.58 10.62
C VAL A 157 -11.25 30.66 9.57
N SER A 158 -10.58 30.29 8.48
CA SER A 158 -10.27 31.17 7.35
C SER A 158 -10.12 30.36 6.06
N PRO A 159 -9.98 31.00 4.89
CA PRO A 159 -9.69 30.30 3.63
C PRO A 159 -8.36 29.53 3.62
N THR A 160 -7.51 29.69 4.63
CA THR A 160 -6.19 29.04 4.75
C THR A 160 -6.04 28.25 6.05
N GLU A 161 -7.09 28.17 6.88
CA GLU A 161 -7.06 27.45 8.15
C GLU A 161 -8.39 26.76 8.46
N LEU A 162 -8.29 25.46 8.73
CA LEU A 162 -9.36 24.63 9.27
C LEU A 162 -9.01 24.21 10.69
N LYS A 163 -10.04 24.04 11.51
CA LYS A 163 -9.95 23.60 12.89
C LYS A 163 -10.86 22.39 13.09
N ALA A 164 -10.35 21.34 13.69
CA ALA A 164 -11.16 20.19 14.10
C ALA A 164 -10.77 19.71 15.50
N THR A 165 -11.76 19.26 16.25
CA THR A 165 -11.52 18.57 17.53
C THR A 165 -11.34 17.09 17.27
N ILE A 166 -10.16 16.57 17.56
CA ILE A 166 -9.83 15.15 17.41
C ILE A 166 -10.03 14.49 18.77
N GLY A 167 -10.98 13.56 18.81
CA GLY A 167 -11.29 12.84 20.05
C GLY A 167 -10.23 11.80 20.42
N ARG A 168 -10.12 11.51 21.71
CA ARG A 168 -9.16 10.57 22.32
C ARG A 168 -9.17 9.16 21.70
N GLN A 169 -10.26 8.75 21.06
CA GLN A 169 -10.37 7.45 20.37
C GLN A 169 -9.32 7.29 19.26
N TRP A 170 -8.90 8.38 18.62
CA TRP A 170 -7.89 8.34 17.56
C TRP A 170 -6.48 8.16 18.09
N ILE A 171 -6.26 8.46 19.37
CA ILE A 171 -4.94 8.46 20.01
C ILE A 171 -4.87 7.48 21.17
N SER A 172 -5.72 6.46 21.22
CA SER A 172 -5.70 5.46 22.30
C SER A 172 -4.40 4.64 22.33
N ALA A 173 -3.77 4.47 21.16
CA ALA A 173 -2.52 3.75 20.97
C ALA A 173 -1.52 4.60 20.17
N PRO A 174 -0.21 4.43 20.40
CA PRO A 174 0.82 5.05 19.56
C PRO A 174 0.70 4.55 18.12
N GLY A 175 1.06 5.39 17.15
CA GLY A 175 0.91 5.10 15.74
C GLY A 175 0.94 6.34 14.85
N LYS A 176 0.23 6.25 13.73
CA LYS A 176 0.13 7.33 12.73
C LYS A 176 -1.33 7.56 12.40
N LEU A 177 -1.71 8.83 12.31
CA LEU A 177 -3.01 9.26 11.81
C LEU A 177 -2.83 9.86 10.42
N THR A 178 -3.60 9.36 9.46
CA THR A 178 -3.71 9.94 8.13
C THR A 178 -4.77 11.03 8.15
N ILE A 179 -4.33 12.27 7.94
CA ILE A 179 -5.17 13.46 7.87
C ILE A 179 -5.35 13.82 6.40
N LEU A 180 -6.60 13.96 5.97
CA LEU A 180 -6.96 14.41 4.63
C LEU A 180 -8.04 15.49 4.75
N VAL A 181 -8.05 16.44 3.83
CA VAL A 181 -9.14 17.41 3.70
C VAL A 181 -9.93 17.06 2.46
N ARG A 182 -11.26 16.99 2.58
CA ARG A 182 -12.17 16.78 1.45
C ARG A 182 -13.30 17.80 1.44
N ASN A 183 -13.99 17.93 0.32
CA ASN A 183 -15.26 18.65 0.25
C ASN A 183 -16.37 17.78 -0.38
N ASP A 184 -17.60 18.29 -0.37
CA ASP A 184 -18.76 17.55 -0.87
C ASP A 184 -18.77 17.48 -2.42
N ARG A 185 -17.94 18.30 -3.08
CA ARG A 185 -17.71 18.30 -4.54
C ARG A 185 -16.75 17.21 -5.02
N GLY A 186 -16.14 16.46 -4.11
CA GLY A 186 -15.19 15.39 -4.42
C GLY A 186 -13.73 15.85 -4.59
N GLU A 187 -13.42 17.10 -4.25
CA GLU A 187 -12.04 17.58 -4.15
C GLU A 187 -11.42 17.08 -2.84
N PHE A 188 -10.13 16.74 -2.91
CA PHE A 188 -9.38 16.27 -1.76
C PHE A 188 -7.95 16.80 -1.74
N SER A 189 -7.32 16.74 -0.57
CA SER A 189 -5.91 17.04 -0.37
C SER A 189 -5.04 15.79 -0.48
N ALA A 190 -3.73 16.00 -0.63
CA ALA A 190 -2.77 14.94 -0.36
C ALA A 190 -2.90 14.50 1.12
N PRO A 191 -2.74 13.19 1.43
CA PRO A 191 -2.76 12.72 2.80
C PRO A 191 -1.53 13.24 3.56
N MET A 192 -1.75 13.84 4.72
CA MET A 192 -0.69 14.23 5.65
C MET A 192 -0.68 13.26 6.83
N THR A 193 0.50 13.02 7.41
CA THR A 193 0.62 12.13 8.57
C THR A 193 0.82 12.95 9.83
N LEU A 194 0.03 12.66 10.86
CA LEU A 194 0.23 13.14 12.23
C LEU A 194 0.75 11.98 13.08
N ALA A 195 1.85 12.21 13.80
CA ALA A 195 2.48 11.18 14.61
C ALA A 195 1.83 11.08 15.99
N VAL A 196 1.40 9.87 16.37
CA VAL A 196 0.92 9.59 17.72
C VAL A 196 2.04 8.88 18.47
N LEU A 197 2.74 9.60 19.32
CA LEU A 197 3.90 9.14 20.05
C LEU A 197 3.52 8.34 21.28
N GLU A 198 4.40 7.44 21.70
CA GLU A 198 4.29 6.84 23.03
C GLU A 198 4.46 7.92 24.10
N PRO A 199 3.59 7.95 25.14
CA PRO A 199 3.80 8.79 26.30
C PRO A 199 5.21 8.56 26.87
N PRO A 200 5.91 9.63 27.25
CA PRO A 200 7.23 9.47 27.85
C PRO A 200 7.13 8.64 29.13
N THR A 201 8.04 7.69 29.31
CA THR A 201 8.12 6.91 30.54
C THR A 201 8.47 7.87 31.69
N PRO A 202 7.64 7.99 32.73
CA PRO A 202 7.97 8.82 33.87
C PRO A 202 9.16 8.20 34.63
N GLU A 203 10.17 9.02 34.91
CA GLU A 203 11.24 8.63 35.82
C GLU A 203 10.76 8.84 37.26
N TYR A 204 10.69 7.75 38.02
CA TYR A 204 10.32 7.79 39.43
C TYR A 204 11.54 7.55 40.31
N LYS A 205 11.83 8.49 41.21
CA LYS A 205 12.82 8.35 42.27
C LYS A 205 12.15 7.92 43.57
N TYR A 206 12.65 6.86 44.18
CA TYR A 206 12.22 6.47 45.51
C TYR A 206 12.59 7.53 46.55
N VAL A 207 11.60 7.96 47.34
CA VAL A 207 11.75 8.97 48.39
C VAL A 207 11.76 8.32 49.78
N GLY A 208 10.94 7.29 49.98
CA GLY A 208 10.79 6.64 51.28
C GLY A 208 9.59 5.69 51.29
N ARG A 209 9.39 4.99 52.42
CA ARG A 209 8.27 4.10 52.63
C ARG A 209 7.75 4.28 54.06
N ILE A 210 6.44 4.35 54.21
CA ILE A 210 5.75 4.37 55.52
C ILE A 210 4.64 3.32 55.42
N ASP A 211 4.67 2.33 56.30
CA ASP A 211 3.73 1.19 56.30
C ASP A 211 3.65 0.46 54.94
N ASP A 212 2.46 0.46 54.31
CA ASP A 212 2.14 -0.07 52.98
C ASP A 212 2.33 0.97 51.87
N LEU A 213 2.69 2.22 52.20
CA LEU A 213 2.87 3.31 51.24
C LEU A 213 4.34 3.48 50.85
N VAL A 214 4.61 3.38 49.55
CA VAL A 214 5.88 3.77 48.93
C VAL A 214 5.73 5.17 48.33
N PHE A 215 6.61 6.07 48.75
CA PHE A 215 6.68 7.44 48.24
C PHE A 215 7.69 7.52 47.10
N LEU A 216 7.21 7.99 45.96
CA LEU A 216 8.00 8.21 44.74
C LEU A 216 7.95 9.70 44.37
N ALA A 217 8.99 10.19 43.71
CA ALA A 217 9.03 11.53 43.13
C ALA A 217 9.28 11.43 41.61
N SER A 218 8.60 12.27 40.82
CA SER A 218 8.92 12.48 39.40
C SER A 218 8.96 13.99 39.16
N GLY A 219 10.17 14.54 38.99
CA GLY A 219 10.39 15.99 39.06
C GLY A 219 9.95 16.56 40.42
N GLU A 220 9.09 17.58 40.39
CA GLU A 220 8.50 18.18 41.61
C GLU A 220 7.29 17.39 42.15
N ALA A 221 6.68 16.55 41.33
CA ALA A 221 5.50 15.77 41.73
C ALA A 221 5.88 14.65 42.70
N ARG A 222 5.08 14.48 43.75
CA ARG A 222 5.21 13.41 44.75
C ARG A 222 4.02 12.46 44.67
N TYR A 223 4.31 11.18 44.70
CA TYR A 223 3.35 10.09 44.57
C TYR A 223 3.44 9.18 45.79
N ALA A 224 2.30 8.66 46.25
CA ALA A 224 2.24 7.61 47.26
C ALA A 224 1.49 6.42 46.66
N VAL A 225 2.16 5.27 46.60
CA VAL A 225 1.65 4.04 45.99
C VAL A 225 1.49 3.00 47.11
N ARG A 226 0.31 2.37 47.21
CA ARG A 226 0.12 1.22 48.11
C ARG A 226 0.77 -0.02 47.52
N VAL A 227 1.55 -0.73 48.32
CA VAL A 227 2.32 -1.93 47.95
C VAL A 227 2.02 -3.07 48.91
#